data_AF-A0A662GDA0-F1
#
_entry.id   AF-A0A662GDA0-F1
#
_cell.length_a   1.000
_cell.length_b   1.000
_cell.length_c   1.000
_cell.angle_alpha   90.00
_cell.angle_beta   90.00
_cell.angle_gamma   90.00
#
_symmetry.space_group_name_H-M   'P 1'
#
loop_
_entity.id
_entity.type
_entity.pdbx_description
1 polymer ?
#
loop_
_entity_poly.entity_id
_entity_poly.type
_entity_poly.pdbx_seq_one_letter_code
_entity_poly.pdbx_strand_id
1 'polypeptide(L)'
;MRKYSIVAYNIGREIDVKRFSREYMKRRIRLAWEEPLYFSYQGKEVFIYSFGSFVVVDPYRGFFQEIYNILKKYTKDPLKPYTERYEIIVLEDEKELKDLLDEIAEDLEDVKDKKIIVTDSACILKEPPLTREIIKIIAFTLAQSLALERIEKDVDAALEKAQKILSQFEKSGFFFRVKPAVKSLISVLRARFDALSDVMVLEKPEIVWEEPELDILYEELRAVFEIDDRFRALDKKLEDILEMGR
;
A
#
# COMPACT_ATOMS: atom_id res chain seq x y z
N MET A 1 4.26 9.24 26.34
CA MET A 1 3.91 8.84 24.96
C MET A 1 4.86 7.77 24.49
N ARG A 2 4.32 6.73 23.85
CA ARG A 2 5.13 5.70 23.17
C ARG A 2 4.96 5.86 21.67
N LYS A 3 6.07 5.87 20.93
CA LYS A 3 6.08 5.97 19.48
C LYS A 3 6.56 4.65 18.87
N TYR A 4 5.84 4.18 17.88
CA TYR A 4 6.20 3.02 17.06
C TYR A 4 6.29 3.47 15.60
N SER A 5 7.26 2.94 14.87
CA SER A 5 7.39 3.16 13.44
C SER A 5 6.89 1.94 12.69
N ILE A 6 5.83 2.08 11.92
CA ILE A 6 5.39 1.04 10.98
C ILE A 6 5.93 1.37 9.60
N VAL A 7 6.55 0.39 8.96
CA VAL A 7 7.18 0.57 7.65
C VAL A 7 6.69 -0.49 6.69
N ALA A 8 6.12 -0.02 5.59
CA ALA A 8 5.67 -0.84 4.47
C ALA A 8 6.72 -0.82 3.35
N TYR A 9 6.87 -1.95 2.68
CA TYR A 9 7.79 -2.15 1.57
C TYR A 9 7.08 -2.85 0.44
N ASN A 10 7.11 -2.30 -0.77
CA ASN A 10 6.67 -3.02 -1.97
C ASN A 10 7.90 -3.47 -2.78
N ILE A 11 8.07 -4.78 -2.94
CA ILE A 11 9.30 -5.39 -3.49
C ILE A 11 9.10 -6.03 -4.87
N GLY A 12 7.89 -5.99 -5.41
CA GLY A 12 7.54 -6.58 -6.70
C GLY A 12 6.03 -6.55 -6.91
N ARG A 13 5.57 -7.19 -7.98
CA ARG A 13 4.14 -7.16 -8.35
C ARG A 13 3.29 -8.12 -7.54
N GLU A 14 3.87 -9.27 -7.22
CA GLU A 14 3.19 -10.34 -6.51
C GLU A 14 4.21 -11.07 -5.64
N ILE A 15 3.83 -11.36 -4.40
CA ILE A 15 4.53 -12.32 -3.55
C ILE A 15 3.67 -13.58 -3.52
N ASP A 16 4.23 -14.72 -3.95
CA ASP A 16 3.55 -16.00 -3.87
C ASP A 16 3.51 -16.48 -2.41
N VAL A 17 2.57 -15.93 -1.64
CA VAL A 17 2.37 -16.21 -0.21
C VAL A 17 2.05 -17.68 0.03
N LYS A 18 1.37 -18.34 -0.91
CA LYS A 18 1.03 -19.77 -0.82
C LYS A 18 2.28 -20.62 -0.94
N ARG A 19 3.16 -20.32 -1.91
CA ARG A 19 4.44 -21.00 -2.09
C ARG A 19 5.39 -20.70 -0.93
N PHE A 20 5.51 -19.44 -0.51
CA PHE A 20 6.31 -19.05 0.66
C PHE A 20 5.87 -19.82 1.92
N SER A 21 4.56 -19.84 2.21
CA SER A 21 4.02 -20.55 3.36
C SER A 21 4.30 -22.06 3.32
N ARG A 22 4.12 -22.69 2.15
CA ARG A 22 4.37 -24.13 1.97
C ARG A 22 5.86 -24.49 2.04
N GLU A 23 6.72 -23.74 1.36
CA GLU A 23 8.14 -24.09 1.21
C GLU A 23 9.00 -23.60 2.38
N TYR A 24 8.74 -22.39 2.87
CA TYR A 24 9.51 -21.77 3.96
C TYR A 24 8.89 -22.08 5.33
N MET A 25 7.61 -21.77 5.51
CA MET A 25 6.92 -21.94 6.80
C MET A 25 6.43 -23.38 7.05
N LYS A 26 6.55 -24.27 6.05
CA LYS A 26 6.11 -25.68 6.10
C LYS A 26 4.63 -25.85 6.49
N ARG A 27 3.77 -24.89 6.14
CA ARG A 27 2.33 -24.94 6.40
C ARG A 27 1.52 -24.64 5.15
N ARG A 28 0.31 -25.20 5.05
CA ARG A 28 -0.65 -24.83 4.00
C ARG A 28 -1.62 -23.81 4.57
N ILE A 29 -1.95 -22.82 3.76
CA ILE A 29 -2.85 -21.73 4.11
C ILE A 29 -3.92 -21.59 3.03
N ARG A 30 -5.10 -21.14 3.45
CA ARG A 30 -6.07 -20.47 2.59
C ARG A 30 -6.20 -19.08 3.18
N LEU A 31 -5.78 -18.09 2.42
CA LEU A 31 -5.95 -16.68 2.75
C LEU A 31 -6.68 -16.06 1.57
N ALA A 32 -7.59 -15.17 1.89
CA ALA A 32 -8.11 -14.20 0.94
C ALA A 32 -6.99 -13.18 0.58
N TRP A 33 -7.20 -12.33 -0.42
CA TRP A 33 -6.11 -11.49 -0.95
C TRP A 33 -5.79 -10.26 -0.07
N GLU A 34 -6.79 -9.77 0.64
CA GLU A 34 -6.79 -8.73 1.66
C GLU A 34 -6.14 -9.17 2.98
N GLU A 35 -6.17 -10.46 3.30
CA GLU A 35 -5.55 -10.97 4.52
C GLU A 35 -4.03 -11.09 4.40
N PRO A 36 -3.26 -10.49 5.33
CA PRO A 36 -1.82 -10.69 5.35
C PRO A 36 -1.47 -12.09 5.81
N LEU A 37 -0.46 -12.68 5.19
CA LEU A 37 0.26 -13.80 5.77
C LEU A 37 1.16 -13.30 6.90
N TYR A 38 0.86 -13.71 8.13
CA TYR A 38 1.72 -13.43 9.29
C TYR A 38 2.96 -14.31 9.29
N PHE A 39 4.11 -13.66 9.42
CA PHE A 39 5.42 -14.28 9.54
C PHE A 39 6.21 -13.61 10.67
N SER A 40 6.57 -14.36 11.71
CA SER A 40 7.46 -13.86 12.76
C SER A 40 8.91 -14.10 12.37
N TYR A 41 9.74 -13.08 12.45
CA TYR A 41 11.17 -13.16 12.17
C TYR A 41 11.95 -12.32 13.18
N GLN A 42 12.87 -12.96 13.91
CA GLN A 42 13.67 -12.34 14.98
C GLN A 42 12.82 -11.53 16.00
N GLY A 43 11.64 -12.06 16.36
CA GLY A 43 10.74 -11.41 17.32
C GLY A 43 9.92 -10.25 16.75
N LYS A 44 10.03 -9.95 15.45
CA LYS A 44 9.20 -8.97 14.76
C LYS A 44 8.08 -9.65 13.98
N GLU A 45 6.89 -9.07 13.99
CA GLU A 45 5.80 -9.49 13.12
C GLU A 45 5.95 -8.84 11.74
N VAL A 46 5.89 -9.67 10.71
CA VAL A 46 5.89 -9.27 9.30
C VAL A 46 4.55 -9.65 8.69
N PHE A 47 3.87 -8.66 8.13
CA PHE A 47 2.60 -8.78 7.44
C PHE A 47 2.89 -8.86 5.95
N ILE A 48 2.69 -10.01 5.31
CA ILE A 48 3.02 -10.20 3.88
C ILE A 48 1.74 -10.24 3.08
N TYR A 49 1.63 -9.36 2.08
CA TYR A 49 0.49 -9.24 1.19
C TYR A 49 0.81 -9.84 -0.18
N SER A 50 -0.19 -10.50 -0.79
CA SER A 50 -0.06 -11.18 -2.08
C SER A 50 0.30 -10.21 -3.21
N PHE A 51 -0.16 -8.96 -3.13
CA PHE A 51 0.06 -7.88 -4.10
C PHE A 51 1.43 -7.19 -4.00
N GLY A 52 2.44 -7.89 -3.43
CA GLY A 52 3.84 -7.48 -3.55
C GLY A 52 4.41 -6.70 -2.37
N SER A 53 3.60 -6.46 -1.34
CA SER A 53 3.97 -5.65 -0.18
C SER A 53 4.26 -6.51 1.06
N PHE A 54 5.17 -6.07 1.92
CA PHE A 54 5.24 -6.52 3.31
C PHE A 54 5.40 -5.34 4.25
N VAL A 55 4.88 -5.47 5.47
CA VAL A 55 4.88 -4.42 6.49
C VAL A 55 5.45 -4.96 7.78
N VAL A 56 6.14 -4.11 8.54
CA VAL A 56 6.75 -4.45 9.83
C VAL A 56 6.69 -3.27 10.79
N VAL A 57 6.47 -3.57 12.07
CA VAL A 57 6.54 -2.58 13.16
C VAL A 57 7.93 -2.58 13.79
N ASP A 58 8.50 -1.38 13.95
CA ASP A 58 9.82 -1.08 14.47
C ASP A 58 10.94 -1.94 13.86
N PRO A 59 11.15 -1.89 12.52
CA PRO A 59 12.27 -2.60 11.91
C PRO A 59 13.60 -2.02 12.38
N TYR A 60 14.52 -2.89 12.81
CA TYR A 60 15.90 -2.47 13.08
C TYR A 60 16.69 -2.26 11.78
N ARG A 61 17.84 -1.59 11.88
CA ARG A 61 18.69 -1.32 10.71
C ARG A 61 19.16 -2.62 10.05
N GLY A 62 18.83 -2.79 8.77
CA GLY A 62 19.16 -4.00 8.00
C GLY A 62 18.04 -5.03 7.90
N PHE A 63 16.96 -4.88 8.69
CA PHE A 63 15.82 -5.80 8.68
C PHE A 63 15.22 -6.00 7.29
N PHE A 64 15.07 -4.90 6.53
CA PHE A 64 14.61 -4.94 5.13
C PHE A 64 15.42 -5.93 4.29
N GLN A 65 16.76 -5.89 4.38
CA GLN A 65 17.63 -6.70 3.54
C GLN A 65 17.52 -8.20 3.86
N GLU A 66 17.31 -8.53 5.13
CA GLU A 66 17.08 -9.89 5.59
C GLU A 66 15.76 -10.45 5.05
N ILE A 67 14.66 -9.72 5.24
CA ILE A 67 13.35 -10.12 4.73
C ILE A 67 13.32 -10.17 3.21
N TYR A 68 13.91 -9.18 2.53
CA TYR A 68 14.02 -9.16 1.08
C TYR A 68 14.76 -10.40 0.56
N ASN A 69 15.85 -10.81 1.20
CA ASN A 69 16.60 -12.00 0.80
C ASN A 69 15.78 -13.30 0.93
N ILE A 70 14.85 -13.35 1.90
CA ILE A 70 13.92 -14.46 2.08
C ILE A 70 12.82 -14.41 1.02
N LEU A 71 12.19 -13.25 0.81
CA LEU A 71 10.99 -13.10 -0.01
C LEU A 71 11.27 -13.02 -1.51
N LYS A 72 12.43 -12.50 -1.95
CA LYS A 72 12.75 -12.27 -3.38
C LYS A 72 12.59 -13.51 -4.27
N LYS A 73 12.81 -14.71 -3.74
CA LYS A 73 12.65 -15.98 -4.48
C LYS A 73 11.19 -16.41 -4.68
N TYR A 74 10.27 -15.78 -3.95
CA TYR A 74 8.82 -15.94 -4.06
C TYR A 74 8.14 -14.71 -4.68
N THR A 75 8.91 -13.68 -5.01
CA THR A 75 8.42 -12.45 -5.63
C THR A 75 8.47 -12.58 -7.15
N LYS A 76 7.34 -12.36 -7.83
CA LYS A 76 7.29 -12.21 -9.29
C LYS A 76 7.68 -10.78 -9.67
N ASP A 77 8.55 -10.67 -10.67
CA ASP A 77 9.13 -9.41 -11.13
C ASP A 77 9.65 -8.53 -9.98
N PRO A 78 10.74 -8.92 -9.28
CA PRO A 78 11.32 -8.10 -8.22
C PRO A 78 11.73 -6.72 -8.73
N LEU A 79 11.45 -5.69 -7.92
CA LEU A 79 11.71 -4.29 -8.27
C LEU A 79 12.65 -3.64 -7.24
N LYS A 80 13.12 -2.43 -7.57
CA LYS A 80 13.65 -1.54 -6.54
C LYS A 80 12.51 -1.26 -5.55
N PRO A 81 12.75 -1.40 -4.23
CA PRO A 81 11.68 -1.28 -3.26
C PRO A 81 11.12 0.13 -3.22
N TYR A 82 9.79 0.22 -3.16
CA TYR A 82 9.08 1.40 -2.66
C TYR A 82 8.92 1.25 -1.16
N THR A 83 8.92 2.36 -0.42
CA THR A 83 8.89 2.33 1.04
C THR A 83 8.06 3.50 1.55
N GLU A 84 7.16 3.19 2.47
CA GLU A 84 6.34 4.18 3.15
C GLU A 84 6.44 3.92 4.65
N ARG A 85 6.62 5.00 5.42
CA ARG A 85 6.76 4.95 6.87
C ARG A 85 5.67 5.79 7.48
N TYR A 86 5.09 5.27 8.55
CA TYR A 86 4.07 5.96 9.31
C TYR A 86 4.32 5.78 10.81
N GLU A 87 3.90 6.73 11.62
CA GLU A 87 4.05 6.66 13.07
C GLU A 87 2.76 6.18 13.75
N ILE A 88 2.91 5.42 14.83
CA ILE A 88 1.83 5.10 15.75
C ILE A 88 2.22 5.68 17.10
N ILE A 89 1.40 6.59 17.61
CA ILE A 89 1.64 7.30 18.87
C ILE A 89 0.59 6.83 19.87
N VAL A 90 1.02 6.24 20.97
CA VAL A 90 0.15 5.88 22.09
C VAL A 90 0.36 6.89 23.20
N LEU A 91 -0.70 7.63 23.52
CA LEU A 91 -0.70 8.60 24.59
C LEU A 91 -0.84 7.90 25.94
N GLU A 92 -0.11 8.39 26.94
CA GLU A 92 -0.21 7.88 28.31
C GLU A 92 -1.11 8.77 29.18
N ASP A 93 -1.30 10.03 28.79
CA ASP A 93 -2.23 10.97 29.43
C ASP A 93 -2.78 12.03 28.44
N GLU A 94 -3.85 12.72 28.82
CA GLU A 94 -4.49 13.76 27.99
C GLU A 94 -3.63 15.01 27.77
N LYS A 95 -2.63 15.27 28.61
CA LYS A 95 -1.77 16.45 28.45
C LYS A 95 -0.86 16.27 27.22
N GLU A 96 -0.40 15.04 26.97
CA GLU A 96 0.37 14.70 25.78
C GLU A 96 -0.40 14.95 24.48
N LEU A 97 -1.74 14.81 24.50
CA LEU A 97 -2.58 15.11 23.34
C LEU A 97 -2.51 16.59 22.98
N LYS A 98 -2.61 17.48 23.98
CA LYS A 98 -2.60 18.91 23.74
C LYS A 98 -1.26 19.37 23.16
N ASP A 99 -0.16 18.92 23.78
CA ASP A 99 1.18 19.26 23.31
C ASP A 99 1.41 18.77 21.86
N LEU A 100 0.87 17.59 21.51
CA LEU A 100 0.96 17.03 20.16
C LEU A 100 0.08 17.77 19.14
N LEU A 101 -1.15 18.12 19.49
CA LEU A 101 -2.07 18.86 18.62
C LEU A 101 -1.56 20.28 18.32
N ASP A 102 -0.96 20.92 19.31
CA ASP A 102 -0.28 22.22 19.13
C ASP A 102 0.89 22.11 18.13
N GLU A 103 1.58 20.96 18.06
CA GLU A 103 2.64 20.71 17.07
C GLU A 103 2.11 20.46 15.65
N ILE A 104 0.99 19.73 15.51
CA ILE A 104 0.41 19.39 14.20
C ILE A 104 -0.64 20.40 13.70
N ALA A 105 -0.87 21.48 14.44
CA ALA A 105 -1.80 22.57 14.12
C ALA A 105 -3.24 22.09 13.84
N GLU A 106 -3.70 21.05 14.55
CA GLU A 106 -5.08 20.57 14.48
C GLU A 106 -5.93 21.11 15.64
N ASP A 107 -7.20 21.42 15.37
CA ASP A 107 -8.12 21.97 16.37
C ASP A 107 -8.57 20.89 17.37
N LEU A 108 -8.33 21.17 18.65
CA LEU A 108 -8.62 20.25 19.75
C LEU A 108 -10.11 19.89 19.87
N GLU A 109 -10.99 20.75 19.37
CA GLU A 109 -12.45 20.53 19.35
C GLU A 109 -12.85 19.40 18.39
N ASP A 110 -12.14 19.23 17.27
CA ASP A 110 -12.49 18.25 16.22
C ASP A 110 -12.14 16.81 16.60
N VAL A 111 -11.20 16.64 17.54
CA VAL A 111 -10.61 15.36 17.91
C VAL A 111 -10.86 14.98 19.38
N LYS A 112 -11.60 15.80 20.12
CA LYS A 112 -11.85 15.62 21.55
C LYS A 112 -12.56 14.31 21.88
N ASP A 113 -13.55 13.94 21.07
CA ASP A 113 -14.38 12.75 21.31
C ASP A 113 -13.87 11.50 20.58
N LYS A 114 -12.86 11.64 19.72
CA LYS A 114 -12.23 10.52 19.02
C LYS A 114 -11.26 9.79 19.94
N LYS A 115 -11.28 8.45 19.93
CA LYS A 115 -10.26 7.61 20.61
C LYS A 115 -9.02 7.40 19.76
N ILE A 116 -9.20 7.40 18.46
CA ILE A 116 -8.18 7.21 17.43
C ILE A 116 -8.21 8.45 16.55
N ILE A 117 -7.06 9.08 16.35
CA ILE A 117 -6.90 10.25 15.49
C ILE A 117 -5.92 9.87 14.40
N VAL A 118 -6.30 10.05 13.14
CA VAL A 118 -5.46 9.73 11.99
C VAL A 118 -5.06 11.02 11.29
N THR A 119 -3.76 11.21 11.14
CA THR A 119 -3.18 12.35 10.42
C THR A 119 -2.31 11.85 9.26
N ASP A 120 -1.81 12.77 8.43
CA ASP A 120 -0.86 12.49 7.35
C ASP A 120 0.43 11.76 7.80
N SER A 121 0.80 11.93 9.06
CA SER A 121 2.11 11.54 9.61
C SER A 121 2.00 10.48 10.70
N ALA A 122 0.88 10.43 11.43
CA ALA A 122 0.71 9.51 12.55
C ALA A 122 -0.74 9.07 12.80
N CYS A 123 -0.89 7.85 13.31
CA CYS A 123 -2.09 7.41 14.00
C CYS A 123 -1.88 7.52 15.51
N ILE A 124 -2.72 8.32 16.16
CA ILE A 124 -2.64 8.66 17.58
C ILE A 124 -3.76 7.94 18.33
N LEU A 125 -3.38 7.18 19.36
CA LEU A 125 -4.29 6.42 20.21
C LEU A 125 -4.38 7.09 21.58
N LYS A 126 -5.57 7.56 21.95
CA LYS A 126 -5.86 8.20 23.25
C LYS A 126 -6.14 7.17 24.35
N GLU A 127 -6.96 6.16 24.04
CA GLU A 127 -7.37 5.05 24.92
C GLU A 127 -7.86 3.90 24.02
N PRO A 128 -7.10 2.83 23.67
CA PRO A 128 -6.76 1.63 24.47
C PRO A 128 -5.28 1.18 24.24
N PRO A 129 -4.78 0.01 24.70
CA PRO A 129 -3.46 -0.47 24.24
C PRO A 129 -3.42 -0.64 22.72
N LEU A 130 -2.26 -0.40 22.12
CA LEU A 130 -1.98 -0.75 20.73
C LEU A 130 -2.27 -2.25 20.51
N THR A 131 -3.37 -2.57 19.82
CA THR A 131 -3.76 -3.95 19.52
C THR A 131 -3.15 -4.40 18.20
N ARG A 132 -3.11 -5.72 18.00
CA ARG A 132 -2.64 -6.29 16.75
C ARG A 132 -3.57 -5.93 15.60
N GLU A 133 -4.85 -5.78 15.89
CA GLU A 133 -5.94 -5.46 14.99
C GLU A 133 -5.79 -4.06 14.41
N ILE A 134 -5.48 -3.07 15.26
CA ILE A 134 -5.10 -1.72 14.81
C ILE A 134 -3.87 -1.77 13.89
N ILE A 135 -2.83 -2.53 14.27
CA ILE A 135 -1.62 -2.68 13.44
C ILE A 135 -1.97 -3.30 12.09
N LYS A 136 -2.87 -4.30 12.02
CA LYS A 136 -3.30 -4.93 10.77
C LYS A 136 -3.95 -3.92 9.84
N ILE A 137 -4.86 -3.10 10.36
CA ILE A 137 -5.56 -2.07 9.56
C ILE A 137 -4.56 -1.06 9.01
N ILE A 138 -3.69 -0.50 9.86
CA ILE A 138 -2.65 0.45 9.43
C ILE A 138 -1.71 -0.22 8.40
N ALA A 139 -1.27 -1.45 8.66
CA ALA A 139 -0.42 -2.19 7.75
C ALA A 139 -1.08 -2.43 6.38
N PHE A 140 -2.37 -2.75 6.38
CA PHE A 140 -3.11 -2.99 5.15
C PHE A 140 -3.22 -1.71 4.31
N THR A 141 -3.62 -0.59 4.91
CA THR A 141 -3.75 0.68 4.20
C THR A 141 -2.41 1.19 3.67
N LEU A 142 -1.32 1.04 4.43
CA LEU A 142 0.03 1.37 3.95
C LEU A 142 0.48 0.48 2.79
N ALA A 143 0.18 -0.83 2.88
CA ALA A 143 0.49 -1.75 1.80
C ALA A 143 -0.29 -1.41 0.52
N GLN A 144 -1.54 -0.97 0.67
CA GLN A 144 -2.38 -0.47 -0.42
C GLN A 144 -1.80 0.81 -1.03
N SER A 145 -1.50 1.83 -0.23
CA SER A 145 -0.88 3.09 -0.71
C SER A 145 0.36 2.85 -1.57
N LEU A 146 1.27 1.98 -1.11
CA LEU A 146 2.48 1.62 -1.85
C LEU A 146 2.22 0.83 -3.13
N ALA A 147 1.25 -0.09 -3.10
CA ALA A 147 0.89 -0.86 -4.29
C ALA A 147 0.31 0.05 -5.37
N LEU A 148 -0.47 1.06 -4.96
CA LEU A 148 -1.02 2.09 -5.84
C LEU A 148 0.11 2.97 -6.40
N GLU A 149 1.02 3.45 -5.55
CA GLU A 149 2.19 4.24 -5.97
C GLU A 149 3.02 3.52 -7.03
N ARG A 150 3.22 2.21 -6.87
CA ARG A 150 3.92 1.39 -7.87
C ARG A 150 3.21 1.43 -9.22
N ILE A 151 1.88 1.24 -9.25
CA ILE A 151 1.14 1.24 -10.53
C ILE A 151 1.15 2.64 -11.14
N GLU A 152 0.98 3.69 -10.35
CA GLU A 152 1.09 5.09 -10.82
C GLU A 152 2.42 5.31 -11.56
N LYS A 153 3.55 4.90 -10.97
CA LYS A 153 4.87 5.02 -11.63
C LYS A 153 5.04 4.09 -12.83
N ASP A 154 4.49 2.87 -12.81
CA ASP A 154 4.48 1.99 -13.97
C ASP A 154 3.72 2.62 -15.15
N VAL A 155 2.59 3.30 -14.87
CA VAL A 155 1.78 4.03 -15.87
C VAL A 155 2.52 5.26 -16.40
N ASP A 156 3.12 6.07 -15.53
CA ASP A 156 3.91 7.24 -15.93
C ASP A 156 5.09 6.86 -16.82
N ALA A 157 5.86 5.84 -16.44
CA ALA A 157 7.00 5.38 -17.23
C ALA A 157 6.57 4.84 -18.62
N ALA A 158 5.44 4.13 -18.66
CA ALA A 158 4.87 3.62 -19.90
C ALA A 158 4.40 4.75 -20.83
N LEU A 159 3.74 5.76 -20.28
CA LEU A 159 3.32 6.97 -21.00
C LEU A 159 4.48 7.73 -21.60
N GLU A 160 5.51 7.99 -20.80
CA GLU A 160 6.71 8.69 -21.25
C GLU A 160 7.38 7.92 -22.40
N LYS A 161 7.46 6.58 -22.27
CA LYS A 161 7.98 5.72 -23.34
C LYS A 161 7.11 5.77 -24.60
N ALA A 162 5.78 5.73 -24.46
CA ALA A 162 4.87 5.84 -25.60
C ALA A 162 5.02 7.17 -26.34
N GLN A 163 5.08 8.29 -25.61
CA GLN A 163 5.29 9.63 -26.18
C GLN A 163 6.65 9.76 -26.90
N LYS A 164 7.72 9.19 -26.33
CA LYS A 164 9.04 9.15 -26.98
C LYS A 164 9.01 8.38 -28.29
N ILE A 165 8.29 7.26 -28.34
CA ILE A 165 8.15 6.51 -29.59
C ILE A 165 7.32 7.34 -30.58
N LEU A 166 6.16 7.85 -30.20
CA LEU A 166 5.31 8.65 -31.10
C LEU A 166 6.06 9.85 -31.71
N SER A 167 6.81 10.62 -30.90
CA SER A 167 7.58 11.77 -31.38
C SER A 167 8.76 11.42 -32.31
N GLN A 168 9.34 10.22 -32.19
CA GLN A 168 10.36 9.73 -33.12
C GLN A 168 9.77 9.34 -34.48
N PHE A 169 8.53 8.84 -34.50
CA PHE A 169 7.86 8.39 -35.73
C PHE A 169 7.04 9.48 -36.42
N GLU A 170 6.74 10.58 -35.73
CA GLU A 170 6.21 11.83 -36.30
C GLU A 170 7.05 12.38 -37.45
N LYS A 171 8.37 12.21 -37.37
CA LYS A 171 9.32 12.71 -38.37
C LYS A 171 9.52 11.79 -39.58
N SER A 172 9.06 10.54 -39.54
CA SER A 172 9.34 9.53 -40.59
C SER A 172 8.10 8.99 -41.32
N GLY A 173 6.89 9.43 -40.97
CA GLY A 173 5.64 8.99 -41.62
C GLY A 173 5.21 7.56 -41.29
N PHE A 174 5.89 6.87 -40.36
CA PHE A 174 5.69 5.45 -40.04
C PHE A 174 4.71 5.15 -38.88
N PHE A 175 3.89 6.13 -38.49
CA PHE A 175 2.96 6.06 -37.35
C PHE A 175 2.11 4.79 -37.24
N PHE A 176 1.65 4.23 -38.37
CA PHE A 176 0.79 3.05 -38.39
C PHE A 176 1.45 1.79 -37.81
N ARG A 177 2.80 1.70 -37.77
CA ARG A 177 3.51 0.54 -37.20
C ARG A 177 3.68 0.60 -35.68
N VAL A 178 3.50 1.77 -35.05
CA VAL A 178 3.78 1.99 -33.61
C VAL A 178 2.53 1.82 -32.74
N LYS A 179 1.36 2.19 -33.26
CA LYS A 179 0.07 2.11 -32.52
C LYS A 179 -0.16 0.74 -31.84
N PRO A 180 0.12 -0.41 -32.47
CA PRO A 180 -0.11 -1.72 -31.83
C PRO A 180 0.77 -1.97 -30.59
N ALA A 181 2.02 -1.50 -30.59
CA ALA A 181 2.95 -1.69 -29.48
C ALA A 181 2.57 -0.84 -28.27
N VAL A 182 2.17 0.42 -28.50
CA VAL A 182 1.66 1.32 -27.46
C VAL A 182 0.36 0.74 -26.87
N LYS A 183 -0.56 0.27 -27.73
CA LYS A 183 -1.80 -0.37 -27.27
C LYS A 183 -1.54 -1.59 -26.39
N SER A 184 -0.63 -2.48 -26.79
CA SER A 184 -0.27 -3.66 -26.01
C SER A 184 0.31 -3.29 -24.64
N LEU A 185 1.17 -2.29 -24.58
CA LEU A 185 1.74 -1.77 -23.32
C LEU A 185 0.64 -1.29 -22.36
N ILE A 186 -0.31 -0.49 -22.86
CA ILE A 186 -1.40 0.05 -22.04
C ILE A 186 -2.36 -1.06 -21.61
N SER A 187 -2.69 -2.02 -22.48
CA SER A 187 -3.52 -3.17 -22.10
C SER A 187 -2.89 -4.00 -20.97
N VAL A 188 -1.56 -4.16 -20.98
CA VAL A 188 -0.84 -4.82 -19.87
C VAL A 188 -0.94 -4.01 -18.58
N LEU A 189 -0.88 -2.68 -18.64
CA LEU A 189 -1.05 -1.83 -17.46
C LEU A 189 -2.47 -1.88 -16.90
N ARG A 190 -3.49 -1.85 -17.76
CA ARG A 190 -4.89 -2.01 -17.32
C ARG A 190 -5.10 -3.37 -16.65
N ALA A 191 -4.64 -4.46 -17.25
CA ALA A 191 -4.74 -5.78 -16.62
C ALA A 191 -4.07 -5.85 -15.24
N ARG A 192 -2.97 -5.10 -15.01
CA ARG A 192 -2.31 -5.02 -13.69
C ARG A 192 -3.09 -4.16 -12.71
N PHE A 193 -3.67 -3.05 -13.18
CA PHE A 193 -4.51 -2.19 -12.38
C PHE A 193 -5.79 -2.92 -11.96
N ASP A 194 -6.45 -3.63 -12.88
CA ASP A 194 -7.64 -4.44 -12.61
C ASP A 194 -7.34 -5.53 -11.56
N ALA A 195 -6.20 -6.20 -11.67
CA ALA A 195 -5.76 -7.18 -10.66
C ALA A 195 -5.48 -6.57 -9.27
N LEU A 196 -5.18 -5.27 -9.19
CA LEU A 196 -5.05 -4.54 -7.93
C LEU A 196 -6.40 -4.00 -7.44
N SER A 197 -7.33 -3.72 -8.36
CA SER A 197 -8.67 -3.19 -8.06
C SER A 197 -9.44 -4.05 -7.07
N ASP A 198 -9.33 -5.38 -7.18
CA ASP A 198 -10.01 -6.30 -6.27
C ASP A 198 -9.59 -6.05 -4.79
N VAL A 199 -8.30 -5.75 -4.57
CA VAL A 199 -7.74 -5.42 -3.25
C VAL A 199 -8.09 -4.00 -2.80
N MET A 200 -8.24 -3.06 -3.73
CA MET A 200 -8.42 -1.63 -3.43
C MET A 200 -9.87 -1.22 -3.24
N VAL A 201 -10.79 -1.86 -3.97
CA VAL A 201 -12.18 -1.39 -4.15
C VAL A 201 -13.21 -2.35 -3.57
N LEU A 202 -12.95 -3.66 -3.54
CA LEU A 202 -14.00 -4.65 -3.30
C LEU A 202 -14.07 -5.19 -1.86
N GLU A 203 -12.99 -5.13 -1.08
CA GLU A 203 -12.95 -5.81 0.22
C GLU A 203 -12.42 -4.91 1.33
N LYS A 204 -13.30 -4.54 2.27
CA LYS A 204 -12.87 -4.08 3.59
C LYS A 204 -12.29 -5.30 4.35
N PRO A 205 -11.20 -5.14 5.13
CA PRO A 205 -10.66 -6.25 5.92
C PRO A 205 -11.75 -6.93 6.75
N GLU A 206 -11.84 -8.27 6.78
CA GLU A 206 -12.94 -8.96 7.46
C GLU A 206 -13.15 -8.48 8.92
N ILE A 207 -12.05 -8.09 9.57
CA ILE A 207 -12.05 -7.63 10.95
C ILE A 207 -12.79 -6.31 11.19
N VAL A 208 -12.94 -5.45 10.18
CA VAL A 208 -13.71 -4.21 10.34
C VAL A 208 -15.20 -4.46 10.52
N TRP A 209 -15.70 -5.64 10.13
CA TRP A 209 -17.10 -6.02 10.33
C TRP A 209 -17.38 -6.40 11.79
N GLU A 210 -16.35 -6.73 12.56
CA GLU A 210 -16.47 -7.15 13.96
C GLU A 210 -16.40 -5.96 14.93
N GLU A 211 -15.64 -4.92 14.59
CA GLU A 211 -15.39 -3.75 15.44
C GLU A 211 -15.59 -2.43 14.66
N PRO A 212 -16.66 -1.65 14.95
CA PRO A 212 -16.93 -0.38 14.26
C PRO A 212 -15.78 0.64 14.37
N GLU A 213 -15.01 0.61 15.46
CA GLU A 213 -13.86 1.50 15.64
C GLU A 213 -12.74 1.22 14.62
N LEU A 214 -12.57 -0.05 14.19
CA LEU A 214 -11.60 -0.43 13.16
C LEU A 214 -12.05 -0.03 11.75
N ASP A 215 -13.36 -0.02 11.50
CA ASP A 215 -13.92 0.50 10.25
C ASP A 215 -13.65 2.00 10.11
N ILE A 216 -13.91 2.78 11.17
CA ILE A 216 -13.62 4.22 11.20
C ILE A 216 -12.13 4.46 10.96
N LEU A 217 -11.24 3.75 11.67
CA LEU A 217 -9.79 3.84 11.45
C LEU A 217 -9.42 3.54 10.00
N TYR A 218 -9.98 2.48 9.41
CA TYR A 218 -9.68 2.11 8.03
C TYR A 218 -10.11 3.20 7.04
N GLU A 219 -11.32 3.73 7.17
CA GLU A 219 -11.83 4.80 6.31
C GLU A 219 -11.04 6.12 6.48
N GLU A 220 -10.68 6.49 7.71
CA GLU A 220 -9.86 7.69 7.96
C GLU A 220 -8.46 7.54 7.35
N LEU A 221 -7.82 6.37 7.49
CA LEU A 221 -6.53 6.11 6.83
C LEU A 221 -6.66 6.17 5.31
N ARG A 222 -7.73 5.58 4.72
CA ARG A 222 -7.94 5.65 3.26
C ARG A 222 -8.10 7.08 2.78
N ALA A 223 -8.80 7.92 3.54
CA ALA A 223 -8.94 9.34 3.24
C ALA A 223 -7.59 10.07 3.31
N VAL A 224 -6.81 9.84 4.38
CA VAL A 224 -5.48 10.45 4.55
C VAL A 224 -4.51 10.05 3.43
N PHE A 225 -4.49 8.77 3.05
CA PHE A 225 -3.64 8.27 1.95
C PHE A 225 -4.24 8.48 0.56
N GLU A 226 -5.39 9.17 0.48
CA GLU A 226 -6.14 9.47 -0.74
C GLU A 226 -6.37 8.24 -1.63
N ILE A 227 -6.56 7.06 -1.02
CA ILE A 227 -6.56 5.77 -1.74
C ILE A 227 -7.61 5.76 -2.85
N ASP A 228 -8.83 6.19 -2.54
CA ASP A 228 -9.96 6.19 -3.47
C ASP A 228 -9.78 7.21 -4.61
N ASP A 229 -9.27 8.40 -4.29
CA ASP A 229 -9.08 9.46 -5.29
C ASP A 229 -7.91 9.14 -6.22
N ARG A 230 -6.80 8.65 -5.68
CA ARG A 230 -5.66 8.16 -6.46
C ARG A 230 -6.06 6.98 -7.35
N PHE A 231 -6.85 6.04 -6.82
CA PHE A 231 -7.36 4.92 -7.59
C PHE A 231 -8.21 5.39 -8.78
N ARG A 232 -9.20 6.27 -8.55
CA ARG A 232 -10.06 6.83 -9.62
C ARG A 232 -9.26 7.63 -10.64
N ALA A 233 -8.31 8.44 -10.19
CA ALA A 233 -7.45 9.22 -11.07
C ALA A 233 -6.62 8.31 -11.98
N LEU A 234 -6.08 7.22 -11.43
CA LEU A 234 -5.31 6.24 -12.18
C LEU A 234 -6.17 5.46 -13.18
N ASP A 235 -7.39 5.07 -12.80
CA ASP A 235 -8.31 4.38 -13.71
C ASP A 235 -8.69 5.27 -14.90
N LYS A 236 -9.10 6.51 -14.62
CA LYS A 236 -9.41 7.50 -15.66
C LYS A 236 -8.22 7.72 -16.58
N LYS A 237 -7.02 7.86 -16.02
CA LYS A 237 -5.79 8.01 -16.78
C LYS A 237 -5.56 6.83 -17.71
N LEU A 238 -5.73 5.59 -17.24
CA LEU A 238 -5.61 4.40 -18.08
C LEU A 238 -6.66 4.35 -19.19
N GLU A 239 -7.88 4.80 -18.92
CA GLU A 239 -8.97 4.89 -19.89
C GLU A 239 -8.65 5.89 -21.00
N ASP A 240 -8.31 7.13 -20.63
CA ASP A 240 -7.99 8.21 -21.56
C ASP A 240 -6.91 7.77 -22.58
N ILE A 241 -5.88 7.05 -22.11
CA ILE A 241 -4.77 6.61 -22.98
C ILE A 241 -5.23 5.48 -23.93
N LEU A 242 -6.10 4.57 -23.47
CA LEU A 242 -6.65 3.52 -24.33
C LEU A 242 -7.52 4.12 -25.44
N GLU A 243 -8.25 5.19 -25.16
CA GLU A 243 -9.03 5.92 -26.15
C GLU A 243 -8.14 6.67 -27.15
N MET A 244 -7.06 7.31 -26.70
CA MET A 244 -6.06 7.92 -27.59
C MET A 244 -5.40 6.92 -28.55
N GLY A 245 -5.34 5.64 -28.16
CA GLY A 245 -4.80 4.55 -28.97
C GLY A 245 -5.77 3.96 -30.02
N ARG A 246 -7.03 4.40 -30.07
CA ARG A 246 -8.01 4.01 -31.11
C ARG A 246 -7.74 4.72 -32.44
#